data_AF-A0A954X5N8-F1
#
_entry.id   AF-A0A954X5N8-F1
#
_cell.length_a   1.000
_cell.length_b   1.000
_cell.length_c   1.000
_cell.angle_alpha   90.00
_cell.angle_beta   90.00
_cell.angle_gamma   90.00
#
_symmetry.space_group_name_H-M   'P 1'
#
loop_
_entity.id
_entity.type
_entity.pdbx_description
1 polymer ?
#
loop_
_entity_poly.entity_id
_entity_poly.type
_entity_poly.pdbx_seq_one_letter_code
_entity_poly.pdbx_strand_id
1 'polypeptide(L)'
;MFNFDFSRNRDRKLRNRQRKVRRSTFRSEIARTLHMEPLENRLLLTANLFIDYGDNFPGGILSTTQGAFRDVAGTSGAHNPILGTELVQNNGFNAAGGLNIVAQSYTAQQRADALAVVQRAYAGLDINVIELTTTDQMTPDGRMVKGAANMGDVVTTLRGGNAAWKDAYVFVATFIADPGGANQVTYGGSGGGLSPGNNGFGETTDLNSASNLHDDVAVVYSVTGSFPNNTINNIAHEAGHNFGLRHGITNPITTNNSNAVTPAAVNLLHEADIMSYRNTNTTTSSVAFTRYPVIRGDGNSPGSGVLGSYDDLASRQGFSTNYDQLANDANVGAKPNVTFVSGTGAHDRITLTRNGANVDVSVEAFEDSAFATSIEVPGAGVGLNGASYNYSFPVNGNTILIQAGGSDDEIIINGDLGMNVLLDGMRGTDDLTVTAPNAIHTPNGAPTTSVDIGVMDYGGVVTMGSHTITYNNYELGSTFGITNLSITAQLVGGNLILNEGGGNTDDEITIAFDGANYIVSLAGGALFGAPGIAGDGTDTLTIPAASITGQITLNTQGGSDLLTVDHSQGLIPRPIVYDAGESGGDNDELEIVGYNV
;
A
#
# COMPACT_ATOMS: atom_id res chain seq x y z
N MET A 1 41.03 -20.71 88.09
CA MET A 1 40.70 -21.86 87.21
C MET A 1 39.37 -21.59 86.55
N PHE A 2 39.37 -21.10 85.31
CA PHE A 2 38.16 -20.87 84.52
C PHE A 2 37.99 -22.02 83.53
N ASN A 3 36.98 -22.86 83.74
CA ASN A 3 36.57 -23.89 82.79
C ASN A 3 35.46 -23.31 81.91
N PHE A 4 35.78 -23.03 80.65
CA PHE A 4 34.81 -22.64 79.63
C PHE A 4 34.19 -23.90 79.01
N ASP A 5 32.92 -24.16 79.32
CA ASP A 5 32.13 -25.20 78.69
C ASP A 5 31.71 -24.77 77.27
N PHE A 6 32.42 -25.29 76.26
CA PHE A 6 32.20 -25.05 74.84
C PHE A 6 31.11 -25.94 74.20
N SER A 7 30.32 -26.68 74.98
CA SER A 7 29.39 -27.69 74.43
C SER A 7 28.09 -27.12 73.83
N ARG A 8 27.69 -25.87 74.13
CA ARG A 8 26.39 -25.34 73.68
C ARG A 8 26.35 -24.71 72.29
N ASN A 9 27.50 -24.52 71.62
CA ASN A 9 27.54 -23.84 70.31
C ASN A 9 27.66 -24.76 69.08
N ARG A 10 27.90 -26.07 69.24
CA ARG A 10 27.94 -27.00 68.09
C ARG A 10 26.56 -27.49 67.66
N ASP A 11 25.62 -27.66 68.59
CA ASP A 11 24.27 -28.16 68.28
C ASP A 11 23.39 -27.15 67.54
N ARG A 12 23.67 -25.85 67.68
CA ARG A 12 22.90 -24.80 66.99
C ARG A 12 23.31 -24.66 65.51
N LYS A 13 24.55 -24.99 65.15
CA LYS A 13 25.01 -24.97 63.74
C LYS A 13 24.54 -26.19 62.93
N LEU A 14 24.38 -27.36 63.55
CA LEU A 14 23.88 -28.55 62.87
C LEU A 14 22.36 -28.48 62.59
N ARG A 15 21.55 -27.96 63.50
CA ARG A 15 20.10 -27.76 63.26
C ARG A 15 19.82 -26.70 62.19
N ASN A 16 20.65 -25.65 62.10
CA ASN A 16 20.51 -24.64 61.05
C ASN A 16 20.98 -25.13 59.66
N ARG A 17 21.94 -26.07 59.59
CA ARG A 17 22.29 -26.71 58.31
C ARG A 17 21.23 -27.71 57.85
N GLN A 18 20.63 -28.51 58.73
CA GLN A 18 19.54 -29.42 58.32
C GLN A 18 18.26 -28.68 57.91
N ARG A 19 17.94 -27.52 58.50
CA ARG A 19 16.85 -26.65 58.01
C ARG A 19 17.16 -25.94 56.69
N LYS A 20 18.45 -25.74 56.34
CA LYS A 20 18.83 -25.14 55.05
C LYS A 20 18.85 -26.16 53.91
N VAL A 21 19.11 -27.44 54.20
CA VAL A 21 19.09 -28.52 53.19
C VAL A 21 17.66 -29.00 52.88
N ARG A 22 16.73 -28.99 53.85
CA ARG A 22 15.31 -29.31 53.58
C ARG A 22 14.50 -28.19 52.92
N ARG A 23 15.06 -26.99 52.77
CA ARG A 23 14.45 -25.91 51.98
C ARG A 23 15.01 -25.80 50.55
N SER A 24 16.01 -26.62 50.18
CA SER A 24 16.58 -26.61 48.82
C SER A 24 16.13 -27.77 47.94
N THR A 25 15.25 -28.66 48.42
CA THR A 25 14.69 -29.80 47.65
C THR A 25 13.19 -29.66 47.38
N PHE A 26 12.63 -28.48 47.62
CA PHE A 26 11.28 -28.06 47.16
C PHE A 26 11.36 -26.76 46.34
N ARG A 27 12.45 -26.58 45.60
CA ARG A 27 12.28 -26.16 44.19
C ARG A 27 11.82 -27.46 43.51
N SER A 28 10.57 -27.89 43.63
CA SER A 28 9.53 -27.39 42.73
C SER A 28 10.24 -26.76 41.54
N GLU A 29 10.61 -27.62 40.60
CA GLU A 29 10.24 -27.37 39.22
C GLU A 29 8.78 -26.90 39.26
N ILE A 30 8.59 -25.62 39.59
CA ILE A 30 7.71 -24.79 38.81
C ILE A 30 8.40 -24.87 37.46
N ALA A 31 8.13 -25.96 36.73
CA ALA A 31 7.95 -25.86 35.31
C ALA A 31 7.10 -24.60 35.22
N ARG A 32 7.72 -23.49 34.85
CA ARG A 32 6.99 -22.41 34.24
C ARG A 32 6.37 -23.15 33.08
N THR A 33 5.16 -23.68 33.30
CA THR A 33 4.21 -23.88 32.24
C THR A 33 4.21 -22.50 31.64
N LEU A 34 4.98 -22.35 30.56
CA LEU A 34 4.78 -21.28 29.65
C LEU A 34 3.30 -21.47 29.36
N HIS A 35 2.47 -20.65 30.01
CA HIS A 35 1.26 -20.17 29.39
C HIS A 35 1.78 -19.43 28.16
N MET A 36 2.22 -20.21 27.16
CA MET A 36 1.87 -19.86 25.81
C MET A 36 0.36 -19.77 25.95
N GLU A 37 -0.14 -18.54 25.96
CA GLU A 37 -1.52 -18.31 25.58
C GLU A 37 -1.75 -19.27 24.42
N PRO A 38 -2.80 -20.13 24.48
CA PRO A 38 -3.05 -21.01 23.36
C PRO A 38 -2.90 -20.11 22.14
N LEU A 39 -1.95 -20.46 21.26
CA LEU A 39 -1.88 -19.88 19.94
C LEU A 39 -3.27 -20.17 19.43
N GLU A 40 -4.18 -19.23 19.69
CA GLU A 40 -5.47 -19.23 19.11
C GLU A 40 -5.07 -19.26 17.66
N ASN A 41 -5.37 -20.40 17.03
CA ASN A 41 -5.50 -20.47 15.60
C ASN A 41 -6.57 -19.43 15.29
N ARG A 42 -6.18 -18.15 15.31
CA ARG A 42 -6.64 -17.15 14.39
C ARG A 42 -6.13 -17.73 13.08
N LEU A 43 -6.90 -18.68 12.55
CA LEU A 43 -7.03 -18.79 11.12
C LEU A 43 -7.37 -17.37 10.71
N LEU A 44 -6.35 -16.63 10.27
CA LEU A 44 -6.58 -15.50 9.41
C LEU A 44 -7.23 -16.14 8.19
N LEU A 45 -8.52 -15.87 8.05
CA LEU A 45 -9.30 -16.40 6.95
C LEU A 45 -8.86 -15.59 5.73
N THR A 46 -7.88 -16.12 5.00
CA THR A 46 -7.40 -15.52 3.75
C THR A 46 -8.32 -15.96 2.62
N ALA A 47 -8.92 -15.01 1.91
CA ALA A 47 -9.72 -15.29 0.73
C ALA A 47 -8.83 -15.56 -0.50
N ASN A 48 -9.36 -16.24 -1.51
CA ASN A 48 -8.66 -16.52 -2.75
C ASN A 48 -9.45 -15.99 -3.96
N LEU A 49 -8.74 -15.36 -4.88
CA LEU A 49 -9.23 -14.99 -6.20
C LEU A 49 -8.60 -15.92 -7.24
N PHE A 50 -9.41 -16.79 -7.84
CA PHE A 50 -9.01 -17.69 -8.91
C PHE A 50 -9.30 -17.08 -10.28
N ILE A 51 -8.30 -17.04 -11.16
CA ILE A 51 -8.42 -16.50 -12.52
C ILE A 51 -8.25 -17.65 -13.51
N ASP A 52 -9.28 -17.96 -14.30
CA ASP A 52 -9.25 -19.03 -15.31
C ASP A 52 -9.36 -18.47 -16.73
N TYR A 53 -8.29 -18.64 -17.51
CA TYR A 53 -8.22 -18.27 -18.93
C TYR A 53 -8.74 -19.38 -19.87
N GLY A 54 -9.11 -20.54 -19.32
CA GLY A 54 -9.66 -21.67 -20.07
C GLY A 54 -8.63 -22.66 -20.58
N ASP A 55 -7.43 -22.71 -20.00
CA ASP A 55 -6.35 -23.61 -20.41
C ASP A 55 -6.73 -25.09 -20.36
N ASN A 56 -7.63 -25.46 -19.43
CA ASN A 56 -8.08 -26.83 -19.23
C ASN A 56 -9.47 -27.11 -19.85
N PHE A 57 -10.02 -26.19 -20.63
CA PHE A 57 -11.31 -26.38 -21.30
C PHE A 57 -11.20 -27.48 -22.37
N PRO A 58 -12.06 -28.52 -22.35
CA PRO A 58 -12.03 -29.57 -23.36
C PRO A 58 -12.24 -29.00 -24.77
N GLY A 59 -11.21 -29.07 -25.62
CA GLY A 59 -11.25 -28.49 -26.97
C GLY A 59 -11.33 -26.95 -26.99
N GLY A 60 -10.92 -26.28 -25.90
CA GLY A 60 -10.96 -24.82 -25.75
C GLY A 60 -12.35 -24.25 -25.43
N ILE A 61 -13.33 -25.10 -25.13
CA ILE A 61 -14.70 -24.68 -24.81
C ILE A 61 -15.20 -25.43 -23.57
N LEU A 62 -15.69 -24.68 -22.57
CA LEU A 62 -16.50 -25.21 -21.48
C LEU A 62 -17.97 -24.97 -21.82
N SER A 63 -18.69 -26.05 -22.15
CA SER A 63 -20.13 -26.01 -22.46
C SER A 63 -20.99 -26.25 -21.22
N THR A 64 -21.98 -25.40 -21.02
CA THR A 64 -22.96 -25.47 -19.92
C THR A 64 -24.31 -24.87 -20.38
N THR A 65 -25.19 -24.56 -19.44
CA THR A 65 -26.41 -23.75 -19.67
C THR A 65 -26.33 -22.44 -18.89
N GLN A 66 -27.05 -21.42 -19.33
CA GLN A 66 -27.14 -20.15 -18.58
C GLN A 66 -27.66 -20.35 -17.15
N GLY A 67 -28.61 -21.27 -16.94
CA GLY A 67 -29.13 -21.60 -15.61
C GLY A 67 -28.06 -22.23 -14.72
N ALA A 68 -27.32 -23.21 -15.26
CA ALA A 68 -26.22 -23.85 -14.52
C ALA A 68 -25.02 -22.92 -14.30
N PHE A 69 -24.88 -21.85 -15.09
CA PHE A 69 -23.85 -20.83 -14.88
C PHE A 69 -24.28 -19.76 -13.87
N ARG A 70 -25.56 -19.35 -13.87
CA ARG A 70 -26.10 -18.44 -12.84
C ARG A 70 -26.20 -19.13 -11.48
N ASP A 71 -26.62 -20.38 -11.46
CA ASP A 71 -26.82 -21.19 -10.26
C ASP A 71 -25.72 -22.26 -10.16
N VAL A 72 -24.46 -21.84 -10.18
CA VAL A 72 -23.26 -22.71 -10.26
C VAL A 72 -23.33 -23.86 -9.26
N ALA A 73 -23.76 -23.57 -8.03
CA ALA A 73 -24.10 -24.61 -7.09
C ALA A 73 -25.18 -24.18 -6.07
N GLY A 74 -26.42 -24.62 -6.27
CA GLY A 74 -27.45 -24.50 -5.23
C GLY A 74 -27.46 -25.69 -4.28
N THR A 75 -27.36 -25.47 -2.97
CA THR A 75 -28.01 -26.38 -2.01
C THR A 75 -29.39 -25.81 -1.69
N SER A 76 -30.36 -26.65 -1.35
CA SER A 76 -31.72 -26.21 -0.97
C SER A 76 -31.77 -25.47 0.39
N GLY A 77 -30.67 -24.83 0.81
CA GLY A 77 -30.53 -24.05 2.04
C GLY A 77 -29.95 -22.67 1.75
N ALA A 78 -30.44 -21.66 2.47
CA ALA A 78 -30.18 -20.24 2.21
C ALA A 78 -28.75 -19.75 2.49
N HIS A 79 -27.79 -20.63 2.76
CA HIS A 79 -26.49 -20.24 3.33
C HIS A 79 -25.26 -20.81 2.60
N ASN A 80 -25.42 -21.43 1.43
CA ASN A 80 -24.28 -21.84 0.61
C ASN A 80 -24.65 -22.04 -0.89
N PRO A 81 -25.36 -21.08 -1.54
CA PRO A 81 -25.34 -21.05 -3.00
C PRO A 81 -23.95 -20.65 -3.49
N ILE A 82 -23.55 -21.10 -4.68
CA ILE A 82 -22.53 -20.43 -5.49
C ILE A 82 -23.28 -19.84 -6.67
N LEU A 83 -23.24 -18.51 -6.80
CA LEU A 83 -23.92 -17.83 -7.87
C LEU A 83 -22.90 -17.40 -8.94
N GLY A 84 -23.43 -17.20 -10.14
CA GLY A 84 -22.69 -16.65 -11.26
C GLY A 84 -23.46 -15.53 -11.93
N THR A 85 -22.77 -14.82 -12.81
CA THR A 85 -23.34 -13.74 -13.62
C THR A 85 -24.54 -14.20 -14.45
N GLU A 86 -25.62 -13.40 -14.45
CA GLU A 86 -26.76 -13.60 -15.34
C GLU A 86 -26.45 -13.06 -16.76
N LEU A 87 -26.28 -13.97 -17.72
CA LEU A 87 -26.05 -13.62 -19.13
C LEU A 87 -27.38 -13.56 -19.88
N VAL A 88 -27.86 -12.34 -20.16
CA VAL A 88 -29.19 -12.10 -20.77
C VAL A 88 -29.12 -12.07 -22.29
N GLN A 89 -29.87 -12.96 -22.97
CA GLN A 89 -29.96 -12.98 -24.43
C GLN A 89 -30.87 -11.86 -24.97
N ASN A 90 -30.94 -11.70 -26.30
CA ASN A 90 -31.84 -10.73 -26.96
C ASN A 90 -33.34 -10.91 -26.60
N ASN A 91 -33.74 -12.11 -26.19
CA ASN A 91 -35.11 -12.42 -25.77
C ASN A 91 -35.25 -12.60 -24.24
N GLY A 92 -34.26 -12.13 -23.47
CA GLY A 92 -34.18 -12.32 -22.04
C GLY A 92 -33.34 -13.53 -21.63
N PHE A 93 -33.23 -13.74 -20.32
CA PHE A 93 -32.53 -14.88 -19.75
C PHE A 93 -33.26 -16.20 -20.04
N ASN A 94 -32.52 -17.23 -20.46
CA ASN A 94 -33.06 -18.56 -20.69
C ASN A 94 -32.24 -19.60 -19.93
N ALA A 95 -32.74 -20.03 -18.76
CA ALA A 95 -32.04 -20.99 -17.90
C ALA A 95 -31.63 -22.29 -18.61
N ALA A 96 -32.42 -22.76 -19.58
CA ALA A 96 -32.12 -23.97 -20.35
C ALA A 96 -31.28 -23.70 -21.61
N GLY A 97 -31.07 -22.43 -21.95
CA GLY A 97 -30.29 -22.02 -23.12
C GLY A 97 -28.83 -22.42 -22.94
N GLY A 98 -28.25 -23.02 -23.99
CA GLY A 98 -26.84 -23.38 -24.00
C GLY A 98 -25.94 -22.17 -23.80
N LEU A 99 -24.78 -22.39 -23.19
CA LEU A 99 -23.73 -21.42 -23.00
C LEU A 99 -22.38 -22.08 -23.30
N ASN A 100 -21.61 -21.47 -24.19
CA ASN A 100 -20.20 -21.84 -24.40
C ASN A 100 -19.31 -20.76 -23.81
N ILE A 101 -18.40 -21.16 -22.93
CA ILE A 101 -17.31 -20.34 -22.41
C ILE A 101 -16.05 -20.72 -23.19
N VAL A 102 -15.53 -19.82 -24.00
CA VAL A 102 -14.44 -20.07 -24.94
C VAL A 102 -13.14 -19.51 -24.37
N ALA A 103 -12.11 -20.36 -24.31
CA ALA A 103 -10.80 -20.03 -23.77
C ALA A 103 -10.12 -18.87 -24.54
N GLN A 104 -9.31 -18.09 -23.83
CA GLN A 104 -8.50 -17.02 -24.43
C GLN A 104 -7.08 -17.49 -24.71
N SER A 105 -6.56 -17.12 -25.88
CA SER A 105 -5.20 -17.44 -26.31
C SER A 105 -4.20 -16.34 -25.94
N TYR A 106 -4.17 -15.93 -24.67
CA TYR A 106 -3.20 -14.94 -24.21
C TYR A 106 -1.80 -15.52 -24.08
N THR A 107 -0.79 -14.70 -24.38
CA THR A 107 0.60 -15.09 -24.17
C THR A 107 0.92 -15.19 -22.68
N ALA A 108 1.97 -15.93 -22.33
CA ALA A 108 2.44 -16.01 -20.94
C ALA A 108 2.77 -14.63 -20.36
N GLN A 109 3.32 -13.72 -21.18
CA GLN A 109 3.61 -12.35 -20.75
C GLN A 109 2.33 -11.56 -20.44
N GLN A 110 1.34 -11.58 -21.33
CA GLN A 110 0.07 -10.89 -21.10
C GLN A 110 -0.62 -11.36 -19.81
N ARG A 111 -0.59 -12.68 -19.56
CA ARG A 111 -1.16 -13.25 -18.34
C ARG A 111 -0.38 -12.84 -17.09
N ALA A 112 0.96 -12.81 -17.16
CA ALA A 112 1.80 -12.31 -16.09
C ALA A 112 1.53 -10.81 -15.80
N ASP A 113 1.36 -9.99 -16.84
CA ASP A 113 1.03 -8.56 -16.70
C ASP A 113 -0.35 -8.39 -16.04
N ALA A 114 -1.37 -9.16 -16.48
CA ALA A 114 -2.69 -9.16 -15.83
C ALA A 114 -2.59 -9.54 -14.35
N LEU A 115 -1.89 -10.64 -14.06
CA LEU A 115 -1.76 -11.15 -12.71
C LEU A 115 -1.06 -10.13 -11.80
N ALA A 116 -0.01 -9.46 -12.29
CA ALA A 116 0.71 -8.42 -11.54
C ALA A 116 -0.20 -7.24 -11.18
N VAL A 117 -1.00 -6.73 -12.11
CA VAL A 117 -1.96 -5.63 -11.82
C VAL A 117 -3.02 -6.06 -10.82
N VAL A 118 -3.60 -7.26 -10.98
CA VAL A 118 -4.63 -7.76 -10.05
C VAL A 118 -4.04 -7.98 -8.66
N GLN A 119 -2.85 -8.57 -8.58
CA GLN A 119 -2.12 -8.73 -7.31
C GLN A 119 -1.83 -7.37 -6.66
N ARG A 120 -1.47 -6.36 -7.44
CA ARG A 120 -1.27 -4.99 -6.96
C ARG A 120 -2.57 -4.42 -6.41
N ALA A 121 -3.69 -4.53 -7.13
CA ALA A 121 -4.98 -4.01 -6.66
C ALA A 121 -5.39 -4.61 -5.30
N TYR A 122 -5.14 -5.90 -5.09
CA TYR A 122 -5.43 -6.60 -3.83
C TYR A 122 -4.29 -6.55 -2.80
N ALA A 123 -3.19 -5.83 -3.04
CA ALA A 123 -1.98 -5.91 -2.21
C ALA A 123 -2.17 -5.41 -0.76
N GLY A 124 -3.18 -4.57 -0.50
CA GLY A 124 -3.56 -4.13 0.86
C GLY A 124 -4.47 -5.11 1.62
N LEU A 125 -5.00 -6.14 0.96
CA LEU A 125 -6.00 -7.07 1.49
C LEU A 125 -5.43 -8.48 1.64
N ASP A 126 -5.98 -9.29 2.54
CA ASP A 126 -5.58 -10.69 2.69
C ASP A 126 -6.29 -11.57 1.64
N ILE A 127 -5.99 -11.30 0.37
CA ILE A 127 -6.51 -12.04 -0.79
C ILE A 127 -5.34 -12.62 -1.58
N ASN A 128 -5.34 -13.94 -1.74
CA ASN A 128 -4.41 -14.62 -2.64
C ASN A 128 -4.96 -14.61 -4.06
N VAL A 129 -4.22 -14.01 -5.00
CA VAL A 129 -4.58 -14.04 -6.42
C VAL A 129 -3.86 -15.19 -7.11
N ILE A 130 -4.61 -16.13 -7.67
CA ILE A 130 -4.13 -17.40 -8.19
C ILE A 130 -4.58 -17.57 -9.64
N GLU A 131 -3.59 -17.66 -10.54
CA GLU A 131 -3.83 -18.03 -11.92
C GLU A 131 -4.04 -19.55 -12.06
N LEU A 132 -5.17 -19.97 -12.61
CA LEU A 132 -5.47 -21.36 -12.86
C LEU A 132 -4.88 -21.82 -14.21
N THR A 133 -4.14 -22.93 -14.19
CA THR A 133 -3.50 -23.55 -15.35
C THR A 133 -3.89 -25.02 -15.47
N THR A 134 -3.41 -25.75 -16.48
CA THR A 134 -3.66 -27.20 -16.61
C THR A 134 -2.97 -28.05 -15.54
N THR A 135 -1.99 -27.49 -14.82
CA THR A 135 -1.22 -28.19 -13.80
C THR A 135 -1.83 -27.94 -12.43
N ASP A 136 -1.87 -28.98 -11.58
CA ASP A 136 -2.33 -28.83 -10.20
C ASP A 136 -1.36 -27.90 -9.43
N GLN A 137 -1.92 -26.91 -8.73
CA GLN A 137 -1.21 -25.92 -7.93
C GLN A 137 -1.67 -26.02 -6.49
N MET A 138 -0.74 -25.89 -5.54
CA MET A 138 -1.07 -25.82 -4.13
C MET A 138 -1.28 -24.36 -3.72
N THR A 139 -2.47 -24.03 -3.24
CA THR A 139 -2.78 -22.71 -2.67
C THR A 139 -2.08 -22.53 -1.32
N PRO A 140 -1.93 -21.28 -0.81
CA PRO A 140 -1.35 -21.04 0.52
C PRO A 140 -2.12 -21.72 1.66
N ASP A 141 -3.41 -21.97 1.45
CA ASP A 141 -4.28 -22.68 2.39
C ASP A 141 -4.23 -24.23 2.27
N GLY A 142 -3.41 -24.76 1.34
CA GLY A 142 -3.11 -26.19 1.20
C GLY A 142 -4.02 -26.96 0.24
N ARG A 143 -4.93 -26.30 -0.48
CA ARG A 143 -5.78 -26.92 -1.52
C ARG A 143 -4.99 -27.16 -2.80
N MET A 144 -5.33 -28.25 -3.51
CA MET A 144 -4.87 -28.47 -4.87
C MET A 144 -5.92 -27.94 -5.86
N VAL A 145 -5.55 -26.94 -6.66
CA VAL A 145 -6.43 -26.28 -7.64
C VAL A 145 -5.83 -26.33 -9.04
N LYS A 146 -6.67 -26.28 -10.07
CA LYS A 146 -6.28 -26.14 -11.49
C LYS A 146 -7.43 -25.53 -12.29
N GLY A 147 -7.18 -25.17 -13.55
CA GLY A 147 -8.21 -24.69 -14.47
C GLY A 147 -9.34 -25.72 -14.62
N ALA A 148 -10.56 -25.22 -14.77
CA ALA A 148 -11.74 -26.09 -14.83
C ALA A 148 -11.81 -26.84 -16.16
N ALA A 149 -12.16 -28.12 -16.16
CA ALA A 149 -12.58 -28.84 -17.37
C ALA A 149 -14.11 -28.88 -17.51
N ASN A 150 -14.84 -28.57 -16.44
CA ASN A 150 -16.31 -28.54 -16.37
C ASN A 150 -16.76 -27.69 -15.15
N MET A 151 -18.05 -27.34 -15.06
CA MET A 151 -18.56 -26.55 -13.91
C MET A 151 -18.40 -27.24 -12.55
N GLY A 152 -18.34 -28.57 -12.50
CA GLY A 152 -18.09 -29.31 -11.25
C GLY A 152 -16.68 -29.06 -10.69
N ASP A 153 -15.71 -28.78 -11.54
CA ASP A 153 -14.35 -28.41 -11.11
C ASP A 153 -14.36 -27.01 -10.49
N VAL A 154 -15.11 -26.06 -11.05
CA VAL A 154 -15.32 -24.71 -10.46
C VAL A 154 -15.90 -24.82 -9.06
N VAL A 155 -16.96 -25.62 -8.91
CA VAL A 155 -17.60 -25.90 -7.61
C VAL A 155 -16.62 -26.55 -6.64
N THR A 156 -15.77 -27.46 -7.12
CA THR A 156 -14.77 -28.13 -6.28
C THR A 156 -13.68 -27.18 -5.84
N THR A 157 -13.23 -26.26 -6.70
CA THR A 157 -12.25 -25.23 -6.37
C THR A 157 -12.78 -24.31 -5.28
N LEU A 158 -13.98 -23.73 -5.46
CA LEU A 158 -14.61 -22.83 -4.49
C LEU A 158 -14.94 -23.55 -3.17
N ARG A 159 -15.66 -24.68 -3.23
CA ARG A 159 -16.02 -25.47 -2.02
C ARG A 159 -14.86 -26.22 -1.39
N GLY A 160 -13.70 -26.25 -2.04
CA GLY A 160 -12.50 -26.87 -1.49
C GLY A 160 -12.02 -26.15 -0.23
N GLY A 161 -12.43 -24.89 -0.04
CA GLY A 161 -12.17 -24.11 1.16
C GLY A 161 -12.87 -24.63 2.41
N ASN A 162 -12.45 -24.14 3.58
CA ASN A 162 -13.26 -24.30 4.77
C ASN A 162 -14.58 -23.55 4.52
N ALA A 163 -15.73 -24.09 4.93
CA ALA A 163 -17.07 -23.56 4.59
C ALA A 163 -17.40 -22.13 5.11
N ALA A 164 -16.39 -21.38 5.55
CA ALA A 164 -16.43 -20.00 5.98
C ALA A 164 -15.72 -19.05 4.99
N TRP A 165 -15.17 -19.53 3.87
CA TRP A 165 -14.34 -18.70 2.99
C TRP A 165 -15.21 -18.01 1.94
N LYS A 166 -14.79 -16.80 1.54
CA LYS A 166 -15.39 -16.01 0.46
C LYS A 166 -14.39 -16.00 -0.69
N ASP A 167 -14.30 -17.10 -1.42
CA ASP A 167 -13.46 -17.18 -2.59
C ASP A 167 -14.19 -16.63 -3.83
N ALA A 168 -13.44 -16.05 -4.75
CA ALA A 168 -13.94 -15.56 -6.02
C ALA A 168 -13.34 -16.38 -7.17
N TYR A 169 -14.18 -16.77 -8.13
CA TYR A 169 -13.72 -17.41 -9.38
C TYR A 169 -14.04 -16.50 -10.57
N VAL A 170 -13.02 -16.03 -11.27
CA VAL A 170 -13.18 -15.17 -12.44
C VAL A 170 -12.83 -15.95 -13.71
N PHE A 171 -13.81 -16.05 -14.61
CA PHE A 171 -13.57 -16.50 -15.97
C PHE A 171 -13.12 -15.34 -16.85
N VAL A 172 -11.95 -15.47 -17.47
CA VAL A 172 -11.47 -14.53 -18.50
C VAL A 172 -11.65 -15.18 -19.86
N ALA A 173 -12.80 -14.97 -20.48
CA ALA A 173 -13.27 -15.78 -21.60
C ALA A 173 -14.18 -15.02 -22.57
N THR A 174 -14.43 -15.62 -23.74
CA THR A 174 -15.52 -15.18 -24.64
C THR A 174 -16.75 -16.02 -24.31
N PHE A 175 -17.90 -15.39 -24.10
CA PHE A 175 -19.13 -16.10 -23.75
C PHE A 175 -20.09 -16.09 -24.94
N ILE A 176 -20.61 -17.26 -25.31
CA ILE A 176 -21.56 -17.42 -26.41
C ILE A 176 -22.83 -18.06 -25.84
N ALA A 177 -23.87 -17.25 -25.63
CA ALA A 177 -25.19 -17.74 -25.25
C ALA A 177 -25.95 -18.21 -26.50
N ASP A 178 -26.72 -19.29 -26.38
CA ASP A 178 -27.41 -19.99 -27.49
C ASP A 178 -26.47 -20.35 -28.65
N PRO A 179 -25.35 -21.06 -28.41
CA PRO A 179 -24.38 -21.36 -29.46
C PRO A 179 -25.02 -22.17 -30.60
N GLY A 180 -25.05 -21.60 -31.81
CA GLY A 180 -25.67 -22.20 -32.98
C GLY A 180 -27.20 -22.08 -33.05
N GLY A 181 -27.83 -21.40 -32.09
CA GLY A 181 -29.26 -21.13 -32.06
C GLY A 181 -29.65 -19.79 -32.68
N ALA A 182 -30.96 -19.54 -32.78
CA ALA A 182 -31.50 -18.34 -33.41
C ALA A 182 -31.29 -17.06 -32.59
N ASN A 183 -31.00 -17.20 -31.29
CA ASN A 183 -30.81 -16.08 -30.36
C ASN A 183 -29.35 -15.99 -29.91
N GLN A 184 -28.40 -16.46 -30.73
CA GLN A 184 -26.98 -16.44 -30.38
C GLN A 184 -26.52 -15.02 -30.03
N VAL A 185 -25.96 -14.85 -28.84
CA VAL A 185 -25.31 -13.62 -28.39
C VAL A 185 -23.88 -13.95 -28.01
N THR A 186 -22.92 -13.24 -28.59
CA THR A 186 -21.51 -13.31 -28.22
C THR A 186 -21.18 -12.08 -27.38
N TYR A 187 -20.84 -12.29 -26.12
CA TYR A 187 -20.32 -11.24 -25.24
C TYR A 187 -18.81 -11.16 -25.44
N GLY A 188 -18.31 -10.00 -25.85
CA GLY A 188 -16.87 -9.79 -26.08
C GLY A 188 -16.44 -8.34 -25.85
N GLY A 189 -15.18 -8.20 -25.41
CA GLY A 189 -14.27 -7.04 -25.52
C GLY A 189 -14.60 -5.75 -24.77
N SER A 190 -15.87 -5.46 -24.53
CA SER A 190 -16.30 -4.25 -23.82
C SER A 190 -17.43 -4.59 -22.85
N GLY A 191 -17.07 -4.94 -21.62
CA GLY A 191 -18.01 -5.05 -20.50
C GLY A 191 -17.61 -6.12 -19.49
N GLY A 192 -18.09 -5.95 -18.27
CA GLY A 192 -18.36 -7.03 -17.34
C GLY A 192 -19.78 -7.55 -17.54
N GLY A 193 -20.07 -8.74 -17.03
CA GLY A 193 -21.45 -9.18 -16.95
C GLY A 193 -22.22 -8.45 -15.85
N LEU A 194 -23.55 -8.56 -15.86
CA LEU A 194 -24.29 -8.08 -14.69
C LEU A 194 -23.91 -8.95 -13.50
N SER A 195 -23.31 -8.32 -12.48
CA SER A 195 -22.99 -8.95 -11.19
C SER A 195 -24.17 -9.82 -10.70
N PRO A 196 -23.91 -11.00 -10.10
CA PRO A 196 -24.96 -11.91 -9.64
C PRO A 196 -26.01 -11.13 -8.84
N GLY A 197 -27.22 -11.09 -9.40
CA GLY A 197 -28.27 -10.20 -8.96
C GLY A 197 -29.61 -10.78 -9.34
N ASN A 198 -29.98 -11.86 -8.68
CA ASN A 198 -31.30 -12.46 -8.89
C ASN A 198 -32.24 -12.02 -7.79
N ASN A 199 -33.20 -11.16 -8.14
CA ASN A 199 -34.31 -10.77 -7.26
C ASN A 199 -35.08 -11.98 -6.68
N GLY A 200 -35.00 -13.16 -7.31
CA GLY A 200 -35.62 -14.41 -6.87
C GLY A 200 -34.93 -15.11 -5.68
N PHE A 201 -33.65 -14.83 -5.41
CA PHE A 201 -32.94 -15.35 -4.23
C PHE A 201 -32.84 -14.33 -3.08
N GLY A 202 -33.50 -13.16 -3.22
CA GLY A 202 -33.46 -12.09 -2.22
C GLY A 202 -32.25 -11.17 -2.34
N GLU A 203 -31.37 -11.41 -3.30
CA GLU A 203 -30.21 -10.56 -3.60
C GLU A 203 -30.59 -9.61 -4.74
N THR A 204 -31.01 -8.39 -4.37
CA THR A 204 -31.16 -7.31 -5.34
C THR A 204 -29.79 -7.05 -5.97
N THR A 205 -29.71 -7.18 -7.29
CA THR A 205 -28.62 -6.72 -8.18
C THR A 205 -27.76 -5.64 -7.53
N ASP A 206 -26.46 -5.91 -7.43
CA ASP A 206 -25.46 -5.09 -6.73
C ASP A 206 -25.62 -5.10 -5.19
N LEU A 207 -25.46 -6.30 -4.62
CA LEU A 207 -25.03 -6.61 -3.24
C LEU A 207 -25.55 -5.65 -2.18
N ASN A 208 -26.89 -5.56 -2.06
CA ASN A 208 -27.49 -4.60 -1.15
C ASN A 208 -27.25 -4.92 0.34
N SER A 209 -26.80 -6.12 0.65
CA SER A 209 -26.50 -6.57 1.99
C SER A 209 -25.03 -6.99 2.08
N ALA A 210 -24.27 -6.32 2.95
CA ALA A 210 -23.56 -6.83 4.13
C ALA A 210 -23.26 -8.33 4.34
N SER A 211 -23.82 -9.21 3.53
CA SER A 211 -24.00 -10.63 3.76
C SER A 211 -23.81 -11.42 2.46
N ASN A 212 -22.95 -10.97 1.54
CA ASN A 212 -22.35 -11.98 0.68
C ASN A 212 -21.54 -12.89 1.60
N LEU A 213 -22.13 -14.02 1.94
CA LEU A 213 -21.59 -15.04 2.84
C LEU A 213 -21.22 -16.29 2.04
N HIS A 214 -21.07 -16.15 0.73
CA HIS A 214 -20.88 -17.26 -0.17
C HIS A 214 -19.75 -17.01 -1.17
N ASP A 215 -19.31 -18.10 -1.78
CA ASP A 215 -18.33 -18.11 -2.87
C ASP A 215 -19.06 -17.82 -4.17
N ASP A 216 -18.48 -16.99 -5.04
CA ASP A 216 -19.14 -16.57 -6.28
C ASP A 216 -18.26 -16.66 -7.52
N VAL A 217 -18.93 -16.74 -8.67
CA VAL A 217 -18.34 -16.72 -9.99
C VAL A 217 -18.63 -15.38 -10.67
N ALA A 218 -17.57 -14.72 -11.13
CA ALA A 218 -17.69 -13.54 -11.98
C ALA A 218 -17.09 -13.77 -13.38
N VAL A 219 -17.38 -12.87 -14.31
CA VAL A 219 -16.96 -12.97 -15.70
C VAL A 219 -16.29 -11.70 -16.18
N VAL A 220 -15.18 -11.88 -16.89
CA VAL A 220 -14.52 -10.81 -17.63
C VAL A 220 -14.64 -11.13 -19.11
N TYR A 221 -15.31 -10.27 -19.87
CA TYR A 221 -15.44 -10.44 -21.31
C TYR A 221 -14.15 -10.06 -22.00
N SER A 222 -13.61 -11.02 -22.74
CA SER A 222 -12.42 -10.84 -23.56
C SER A 222 -12.76 -11.01 -25.04
N VAL A 223 -12.03 -10.31 -25.91
CA VAL A 223 -12.01 -10.57 -27.36
C VAL A 223 -10.77 -11.38 -27.71
N THR A 224 -10.96 -12.44 -28.48
CA THR A 224 -9.87 -13.29 -28.96
C THR A 224 -8.84 -12.46 -29.73
N GLY A 225 -7.57 -12.53 -29.30
CA GLY A 225 -6.43 -11.95 -30.01
C GLY A 225 -6.13 -10.48 -29.68
N SER A 226 -6.90 -9.83 -28.81
CA SER A 226 -6.52 -8.56 -28.20
C SER A 226 -6.46 -8.74 -26.69
N PHE A 227 -5.41 -8.21 -26.07
CA PHE A 227 -5.33 -8.07 -24.62
C PHE A 227 -5.57 -6.60 -24.31
N PRO A 228 -6.84 -6.14 -24.39
CA PRO A 228 -7.13 -4.77 -24.06
C PRO A 228 -6.86 -4.59 -22.57
N ASN A 229 -6.14 -3.52 -22.28
CA ASN A 229 -5.90 -2.98 -20.95
C ASN A 229 -7.14 -3.10 -20.02
N ASN A 230 -8.35 -2.90 -20.54
CA ASN A 230 -9.61 -3.03 -19.79
C ASN A 230 -9.82 -4.42 -19.16
N THR A 231 -9.32 -5.49 -19.78
CA THR A 231 -9.51 -6.87 -19.31
C THR A 231 -8.83 -7.05 -17.96
N ILE A 232 -7.71 -6.37 -17.74
CA ILE A 232 -6.93 -6.49 -16.51
C ILE A 232 -7.65 -5.87 -15.32
N ASN A 233 -8.09 -4.61 -15.47
CA ASN A 233 -8.89 -3.92 -14.46
C ASN A 233 -10.18 -4.69 -14.16
N ASN A 234 -10.84 -5.18 -15.22
CA ASN A 234 -12.08 -5.92 -15.06
C ASN A 234 -11.90 -7.19 -14.21
N ILE A 235 -10.75 -7.88 -14.24
CA ILE A 235 -10.55 -9.04 -13.36
C ILE A 235 -10.68 -8.65 -11.89
N ALA A 236 -9.99 -7.59 -11.45
CA ALA A 236 -10.04 -7.17 -10.06
C ALA A 236 -11.41 -6.54 -9.71
N HIS A 237 -11.98 -5.77 -10.63
CA HIS A 237 -13.31 -5.16 -10.50
C HIS A 237 -14.42 -6.19 -10.31
N GLU A 238 -14.51 -7.17 -11.22
CA GLU A 238 -15.53 -8.21 -11.21
C GLU A 238 -15.38 -9.12 -9.99
N ALA A 239 -14.14 -9.42 -9.59
CA ALA A 239 -13.88 -10.10 -8.33
C ALA A 239 -14.31 -9.27 -7.10
N GLY A 240 -14.18 -7.94 -7.16
CA GLY A 240 -14.62 -7.03 -6.11
C GLY A 240 -16.10 -7.20 -5.77
N HIS A 241 -16.94 -7.43 -6.78
CA HIS A 241 -18.35 -7.79 -6.56
C HIS A 241 -18.49 -9.09 -5.76
N ASN A 242 -17.75 -10.13 -6.08
CA ASN A 242 -17.81 -11.38 -5.31
C ASN A 242 -17.40 -11.15 -3.83
N PHE A 243 -16.53 -10.19 -3.56
CA PHE A 243 -16.17 -9.78 -2.19
C PHE A 243 -17.17 -8.81 -1.53
N GLY A 244 -18.29 -8.49 -2.18
CA GLY A 244 -19.36 -7.66 -1.62
C GLY A 244 -19.21 -6.16 -1.91
N LEU A 245 -18.29 -5.77 -2.79
CA LEU A 245 -18.14 -4.37 -3.19
C LEU A 245 -19.16 -3.96 -4.24
N ARG A 246 -19.47 -2.68 -4.24
CA ARG A 246 -20.35 -2.02 -5.20
C ARG A 246 -19.57 -1.02 -6.03
N HIS A 247 -20.17 -0.66 -7.14
CA HIS A 247 -19.64 0.38 -7.99
C HIS A 247 -19.52 1.74 -7.27
N GLY A 248 -18.35 2.36 -7.42
CA GLY A 248 -18.13 3.79 -7.23
C GLY A 248 -18.44 4.57 -8.51
N ILE A 249 -18.77 5.85 -8.40
CA ILE A 249 -18.82 6.88 -9.46
C ILE A 249 -19.33 6.37 -10.83
N THR A 250 -20.64 6.53 -11.13
CA THR A 250 -21.21 5.95 -12.37
C THR A 250 -21.33 6.81 -13.59
N ASN A 251 -21.52 8.13 -13.47
CA ASN A 251 -21.80 8.95 -14.64
C ASN A 251 -21.33 10.38 -14.42
N PRO A 252 -20.91 11.08 -15.49
CA PRO A 252 -20.77 12.52 -15.44
C PRO A 252 -22.10 13.11 -14.96
N ILE A 253 -22.05 13.92 -13.92
CA ILE A 253 -23.21 14.67 -13.47
C ILE A 253 -23.66 15.53 -14.65
N THR A 254 -24.79 15.15 -15.27
CA THR A 254 -25.41 16.03 -16.26
C THR A 254 -25.67 17.35 -15.54
N THR A 255 -25.13 18.42 -16.12
CA THR A 255 -24.86 19.75 -15.56
C THR A 255 -26.06 20.53 -15.00
N ASN A 256 -27.20 19.88 -14.78
CA ASN A 256 -28.47 20.51 -14.44
C ASN A 256 -28.82 20.46 -12.94
N ASN A 257 -27.99 19.87 -12.07
CA ASN A 257 -28.16 19.98 -10.63
C ASN A 257 -27.12 20.93 -10.04
N SER A 258 -27.61 22.08 -9.58
CA SER A 258 -26.83 23.18 -8.98
C SER A 258 -26.33 22.89 -7.56
N ASN A 259 -26.57 21.68 -7.03
CA ASN A 259 -26.13 21.30 -5.69
C ASN A 259 -24.90 20.36 -5.74
N ALA A 260 -23.72 21.01 -5.75
CA ALA A 260 -22.57 20.68 -4.89
C ALA A 260 -21.65 19.47 -5.20
N VAL A 261 -21.46 19.05 -6.45
CA VAL A 261 -20.31 18.18 -6.79
C VAL A 261 -19.49 18.84 -7.88
N THR A 262 -18.20 19.08 -7.65
CA THR A 262 -17.32 19.67 -8.66
C THR A 262 -17.14 18.69 -9.82
N PRO A 263 -17.06 19.16 -11.08
CA PRO A 263 -16.76 18.29 -12.21
C PRO A 263 -15.49 17.45 -12.01
N ALA A 264 -14.49 17.98 -11.31
CA ALA A 264 -13.24 17.28 -11.05
C ALA A 264 -13.41 16.05 -10.14
N ALA A 265 -14.23 16.13 -9.08
CA ALA A 265 -14.48 14.98 -8.21
C ALA A 265 -15.01 13.76 -8.99
N VAL A 266 -15.88 13.99 -9.98
CA VAL A 266 -16.45 12.93 -10.83
C VAL A 266 -15.49 12.52 -11.96
N ASN A 267 -14.59 13.40 -12.36
CA ASN A 267 -13.67 13.19 -13.49
C ASN A 267 -12.31 12.64 -13.09
N LEU A 268 -11.89 12.73 -11.83
CA LEU A 268 -10.54 12.36 -11.42
C LEU A 268 -10.52 11.29 -10.32
N LEU A 269 -11.37 11.40 -9.28
CA LEU A 269 -11.38 10.45 -8.14
C LEU A 269 -11.72 8.99 -8.53
N HIS A 270 -12.13 8.77 -9.78
CA HIS A 270 -12.49 7.46 -10.28
C HIS A 270 -11.32 6.71 -10.92
N GLU A 271 -10.23 7.41 -11.22
CA GLU A 271 -9.12 6.83 -11.99
C GLU A 271 -8.34 5.81 -11.16
N ALA A 272 -8.25 6.00 -9.84
CA ALA A 272 -7.64 5.01 -8.97
C ALA A 272 -8.60 3.99 -8.37
N ASP A 273 -9.92 4.25 -8.33
CA ASP A 273 -10.88 3.30 -7.76
C ASP A 273 -11.17 2.17 -8.74
N ILE A 274 -10.73 0.96 -8.37
CA ILE A 274 -11.01 -0.25 -9.15
C ILE A 274 -12.51 -0.51 -9.27
N MET A 275 -13.34 -0.09 -8.31
CA MET A 275 -14.78 -0.26 -8.36
C MET A 275 -15.49 0.84 -9.16
N SER A 276 -14.78 1.78 -9.77
CA SER A 276 -15.46 2.79 -10.56
C SER A 276 -16.01 2.22 -11.87
N TYR A 277 -17.27 2.56 -12.17
CA TYR A 277 -17.89 2.27 -13.45
C TYR A 277 -17.27 3.04 -14.63
N ARG A 278 -16.49 4.10 -14.36
CA ARG A 278 -15.82 4.91 -15.38
C ARG A 278 -14.40 4.45 -15.69
N ASN A 279 -13.85 3.53 -14.90
CA ASN A 279 -12.49 3.03 -15.04
C ASN A 279 -12.32 2.02 -16.20
N THR A 280 -12.97 2.29 -17.33
CA THR A 280 -13.20 1.25 -18.33
C THR A 280 -12.14 1.18 -19.43
N ASN A 281 -11.32 2.22 -19.72
CA ASN A 281 -10.79 2.30 -21.09
C ASN A 281 -9.33 2.76 -21.34
N THR A 282 -8.59 3.44 -20.46
CA THR A 282 -7.28 4.03 -20.87
C THR A 282 -6.17 4.13 -19.82
N THR A 283 -6.44 3.93 -18.53
CA THR A 283 -5.48 4.13 -17.41
C THR A 283 -5.37 2.86 -16.57
N THR A 284 -4.90 1.78 -17.18
CA THR A 284 -5.02 0.42 -16.62
C THR A 284 -3.93 0.03 -15.66
N SER A 285 -3.19 1.02 -15.22
CA SER A 285 -2.11 0.86 -14.28
C SER A 285 -2.22 1.80 -13.08
N SER A 286 -3.33 2.53 -12.95
CA SER A 286 -3.59 3.43 -11.81
C SER A 286 -4.52 2.84 -10.75
N VAL A 287 -4.90 1.57 -10.86
CA VAL A 287 -6.04 1.02 -10.11
C VAL A 287 -5.69 0.33 -8.79
N ALA A 288 -6.45 0.67 -7.75
CA ALA A 288 -6.38 0.12 -6.40
C ALA A 288 -7.78 0.09 -5.75
N PHE A 289 -7.95 -0.63 -4.64
CA PHE A 289 -9.11 -0.38 -3.76
C PHE A 289 -8.81 0.87 -2.94
N THR A 290 -9.26 2.03 -3.41
CA THR A 290 -8.94 3.28 -2.72
C THR A 290 -9.48 3.27 -1.27
N ARG A 291 -8.63 3.73 -0.36
CA ARG A 291 -8.93 4.11 1.02
C ARG A 291 -9.32 5.57 1.12
N TYR A 292 -9.58 6.24 0.00
CA TYR A 292 -10.25 7.54 -0.02
C TYR A 292 -11.76 7.33 -0.16
N PRO A 293 -12.61 8.13 0.51
CA PRO A 293 -14.06 8.06 0.31
C PRO A 293 -14.43 8.33 -1.14
N VAL A 294 -15.24 7.45 -1.73
CA VAL A 294 -15.75 7.61 -3.10
C VAL A 294 -17.27 7.65 -3.12
N ILE A 295 -17.81 8.46 -4.02
CA ILE A 295 -19.26 8.61 -4.20
C ILE A 295 -19.81 7.31 -4.78
N ARG A 296 -20.97 6.88 -4.30
CA ARG A 296 -21.70 5.75 -4.86
C ARG A 296 -21.97 5.96 -6.34
N GLY A 297 -21.66 4.95 -7.13
CA GLY A 297 -22.00 4.90 -8.55
C GLY A 297 -22.80 3.66 -8.85
N ASP A 298 -24.01 3.48 -8.33
CA ASP A 298 -24.63 2.16 -8.42
C ASP A 298 -25.27 1.82 -9.77
N GLY A 299 -25.37 2.76 -10.73
CA GLY A 299 -25.69 2.49 -12.16
C GLY A 299 -27.04 1.81 -12.44
N ASN A 300 -27.71 1.37 -11.38
CA ASN A 300 -28.82 0.43 -11.32
C ASN A 300 -29.82 0.78 -10.19
N SER A 301 -29.67 1.90 -9.46
CA SER A 301 -30.74 2.82 -8.95
C SER A 301 -30.42 3.47 -7.58
N PRO A 302 -30.77 4.75 -7.42
CA PRO A 302 -32.15 5.07 -7.01
C PRO A 302 -32.98 5.48 -8.22
N GLY A 303 -34.29 5.19 -8.21
CA GLY A 303 -35.16 5.35 -9.38
C GLY A 303 -34.96 6.68 -10.11
N SER A 304 -35.10 6.66 -11.44
CA SER A 304 -34.95 7.83 -12.34
C SER A 304 -35.30 9.16 -11.65
N GLY A 305 -34.30 10.02 -11.44
CA GLY A 305 -34.46 11.35 -10.85
C GLY A 305 -33.82 11.57 -9.47
N VAL A 306 -33.25 10.55 -8.83
CA VAL A 306 -32.43 10.74 -7.62
C VAL A 306 -30.96 10.75 -8.03
N LEU A 307 -30.37 11.93 -8.13
CA LEU A 307 -28.92 12.06 -8.27
C LEU A 307 -28.27 11.64 -6.94
N GLY A 308 -27.20 10.84 -7.01
CA GLY A 308 -26.40 10.48 -5.85
C GLY A 308 -25.95 11.75 -5.13
N SER A 309 -26.13 11.79 -3.81
CA SER A 309 -25.59 12.86 -2.99
C SER A 309 -24.06 12.72 -2.92
N TYR A 310 -23.31 13.82 -2.83
CA TYR A 310 -21.88 13.75 -2.52
C TYR A 310 -21.59 13.01 -1.20
N ASP A 311 -22.60 12.99 -0.31
CA ASP A 311 -22.55 12.32 0.98
C ASP A 311 -22.95 10.83 0.91
N ASP A 312 -23.37 10.36 -0.25
CA ASP A 312 -23.77 8.97 -0.47
C ASP A 312 -22.57 8.17 -0.96
N LEU A 313 -21.80 7.66 0.00
CA LEU A 313 -20.58 6.89 -0.24
C LEU A 313 -20.88 5.49 -0.82
N ALA A 314 -19.95 5.00 -1.65
CA ALA A 314 -20.03 3.67 -2.24
C ALA A 314 -19.93 2.56 -1.18
N SER A 315 -19.13 2.81 -0.15
CA SER A 315 -18.97 1.96 1.03
C SER A 315 -20.27 1.82 1.83
N ARG A 316 -20.44 0.68 2.51
CA ARG A 316 -21.66 0.35 3.25
C ARG A 316 -21.39 0.08 4.72
N GLN A 317 -22.46 -0.19 5.49
CA GLN A 317 -22.40 -0.67 6.88
C GLN A 317 -21.65 0.26 7.87
N GLY A 318 -21.56 1.55 7.54
CA GLY A 318 -20.86 2.53 8.36
C GLY A 318 -19.35 2.60 8.09
N PHE A 319 -18.84 1.91 7.07
CA PHE A 319 -17.50 2.13 6.54
C PHE A 319 -17.48 3.39 5.65
N SER A 320 -16.32 4.03 5.58
CA SER A 320 -16.11 5.23 4.77
C SER A 320 -15.59 4.89 3.36
N THR A 321 -14.93 3.76 3.17
CA THR A 321 -14.22 3.42 1.93
C THR A 321 -14.43 1.96 1.55
N ASN A 322 -14.25 1.63 0.27
CA ASN A 322 -14.34 0.25 -0.22
C ASN A 322 -13.23 -0.61 0.40
N TYR A 323 -12.03 -0.05 0.57
CA TYR A 323 -10.95 -0.72 1.30
C TYR A 323 -11.35 -1.04 2.74
N ASP A 324 -11.87 -0.07 3.51
CA ASP A 324 -12.22 -0.31 4.91
C ASP A 324 -13.32 -1.36 5.05
N GLN A 325 -14.24 -1.44 4.07
CA GLN A 325 -15.26 -2.49 4.04
C GLN A 325 -14.63 -3.89 3.93
N LEU A 326 -13.67 -4.09 3.02
CA LEU A 326 -12.98 -5.39 2.87
C LEU A 326 -12.00 -5.67 4.00
N ALA A 327 -11.26 -4.65 4.44
CA ALA A 327 -10.28 -4.76 5.51
C ALA A 327 -10.90 -5.14 6.86
N ASN A 328 -12.18 -4.82 7.07
CA ASN A 328 -12.95 -5.21 8.26
C ASN A 328 -13.86 -6.43 8.02
N ASP A 329 -13.90 -6.99 6.81
CA ASP A 329 -14.62 -8.24 6.55
C ASP A 329 -13.88 -9.39 7.23
N ALA A 330 -14.61 -10.22 7.99
CA ALA A 330 -14.00 -11.32 8.75
C ALA A 330 -13.36 -12.41 7.86
N ASN A 331 -13.70 -12.46 6.57
CA ASN A 331 -13.24 -13.48 5.62
C ASN A 331 -12.29 -12.93 4.55
N VAL A 332 -12.10 -11.60 4.51
CA VAL A 332 -11.08 -10.95 3.68
C VAL A 332 -10.04 -10.36 4.62
N GLY A 333 -10.35 -9.23 5.27
CA GLY A 333 -9.45 -8.62 6.22
C GLY A 333 -8.30 -7.85 5.56
N ALA A 334 -7.66 -6.99 6.36
CA ALA A 334 -6.44 -6.31 5.94
C ALA A 334 -5.27 -7.31 5.84
N LYS A 335 -4.37 -7.08 4.89
CA LYS A 335 -3.20 -7.94 4.73
C LYS A 335 -2.31 -7.93 5.99
N PRO A 336 -1.98 -9.10 6.55
CA PRO A 336 -1.08 -9.15 7.70
C PRO A 336 0.28 -8.55 7.36
N ASN A 337 0.84 -7.78 8.31
CA ASN A 337 2.13 -7.11 8.18
C ASN A 337 2.20 -5.98 7.13
N VAL A 338 1.06 -5.56 6.59
CA VAL A 338 0.97 -4.39 5.72
C VAL A 338 0.03 -3.36 6.35
N THR A 339 0.39 -2.09 6.24
CA THR A 339 -0.53 -0.98 6.46
C THR A 339 -0.73 -0.26 5.14
N PHE A 340 -1.98 -0.12 4.72
CA PHE A 340 -2.29 0.39 3.39
C PHE A 340 -2.66 1.87 3.38
N VAL A 341 -2.10 2.59 2.42
CA VAL A 341 -2.37 3.98 2.06
C VAL A 341 -2.62 4.02 0.56
N SER A 342 -3.61 4.78 0.12
CA SER A 342 -3.82 5.04 -1.30
C SER A 342 -4.18 6.50 -1.54
N GLY A 343 -3.89 7.01 -2.72
CA GLY A 343 -4.53 8.22 -3.24
C GLY A 343 -5.90 7.93 -3.85
N THR A 344 -6.30 8.82 -4.75
CA THR A 344 -7.64 8.98 -5.31
C THR A 344 -7.67 8.85 -6.84
N GLY A 345 -6.51 8.99 -7.49
CA GLY A 345 -6.38 9.01 -8.96
C GLY A 345 -6.54 10.39 -9.58
N ALA A 346 -6.81 11.40 -8.75
CA ALA A 346 -6.57 12.79 -9.08
C ALA A 346 -5.10 13.14 -8.83
N HIS A 347 -4.75 14.43 -8.88
CA HIS A 347 -3.45 14.88 -8.41
C HIS A 347 -3.46 14.89 -6.88
N ASP A 348 -2.75 13.98 -6.23
CA ASP A 348 -2.84 13.78 -4.79
C ASP A 348 -1.60 14.31 -4.06
N ARG A 349 -1.80 15.01 -2.94
CA ARG A 349 -0.75 15.20 -1.92
C ARG A 349 -0.94 14.18 -0.80
N ILE A 350 0.00 13.25 -0.69
CA ILE A 350 -0.02 12.18 0.32
C ILE A 350 1.10 12.46 1.33
N THR A 351 0.73 12.83 2.56
CA THR A 351 1.69 13.15 3.62
C THR A 351 1.64 12.12 4.75
N LEU A 352 2.80 11.55 5.08
CA LEU A 352 2.98 10.64 6.22
C LEU A 352 3.92 11.26 7.25
N THR A 353 3.43 11.46 8.46
CA THR A 353 4.19 12.04 9.57
C THR A 353 4.11 11.16 10.81
N ARG A 354 5.24 10.97 11.49
CA ARG A 354 5.24 10.31 12.79
C ARG A 354 4.63 11.19 13.87
N ASN A 355 3.67 10.63 14.61
CA ASN A 355 3.04 11.27 15.77
C ASN A 355 3.13 10.33 16.98
N GLY A 356 4.29 10.36 17.64
CA GLY A 356 4.59 9.51 18.79
C GLY A 356 4.61 8.02 18.44
N ALA A 357 3.58 7.30 18.88
CA ALA A 357 3.41 5.87 18.65
C ALA A 357 2.57 5.56 17.40
N ASN A 358 2.12 6.58 16.67
CA ASN A 358 1.34 6.45 15.44
C ASN A 358 2.07 7.08 14.25
N VAL A 359 1.63 6.71 13.06
CA VAL A 359 1.84 7.45 11.82
C VAL A 359 0.51 8.08 11.45
N ASP A 360 0.52 9.40 11.26
CA ASP A 360 -0.60 10.17 10.74
C ASP A 360 -0.47 10.26 9.22
N VAL A 361 -1.58 10.06 8.53
CA VAL A 361 -1.69 10.14 7.07
C VAL A 361 -2.70 11.22 6.71
N SER A 362 -2.31 12.10 5.80
CA SER A 362 -3.19 13.05 5.11
C SER A 362 -3.18 12.74 3.62
N VAL A 363 -4.36 12.66 3.01
CA VAL A 363 -4.54 12.55 1.55
C VAL A 363 -5.38 13.73 1.10
N GLU A 364 -4.82 14.58 0.25
CA GLU A 364 -5.50 15.73 -0.35
C GLU A 364 -5.56 15.54 -1.87
N ALA A 365 -6.74 15.61 -2.48
CA ALA A 365 -6.91 15.46 -3.92
C ALA A 365 -7.06 16.84 -4.59
N PHE A 366 -6.54 16.99 -5.80
CA PHE A 366 -6.52 18.25 -6.55
C PHE A 366 -6.95 18.09 -8.01
N GLU A 367 -7.53 19.15 -8.57
CA GLU A 367 -7.96 19.19 -9.98
C GLU A 367 -6.78 19.36 -10.96
N ASP A 368 -5.61 19.77 -10.46
CA ASP A 368 -4.45 20.17 -11.25
C ASP A 368 -3.12 19.74 -10.61
N SER A 369 -2.11 19.49 -11.43
CA SER A 369 -0.77 19.04 -11.00
C SER A 369 0.08 20.12 -10.32
N ALA A 370 -0.41 21.36 -10.24
CA ALA A 370 0.20 22.39 -9.41
C ALA A 370 -0.37 22.40 -7.98
N PHE A 371 -1.28 21.48 -7.66
CA PHE A 371 -1.95 21.32 -6.38
C PHE A 371 -2.62 22.64 -5.91
N ALA A 372 -3.18 23.41 -6.86
CA ALA A 372 -3.77 24.73 -6.59
C ALA A 372 -5.26 24.66 -6.23
N THR A 373 -6.00 23.70 -6.82
CA THR A 373 -7.46 23.59 -6.67
C THR A 373 -7.82 22.27 -6.01
N SER A 374 -8.14 22.29 -4.71
CA SER A 374 -8.50 21.08 -3.98
C SER A 374 -9.87 20.53 -4.38
N ILE A 375 -10.00 19.21 -4.43
CA ILE A 375 -11.25 18.47 -4.51
C ILE A 375 -11.72 18.16 -3.09
N GLU A 376 -12.99 18.43 -2.79
CA GLU A 376 -13.59 18.14 -1.48
C GLU A 376 -13.61 16.62 -1.21
N VAL A 377 -13.49 16.17 0.04
CA VAL A 377 -13.62 14.74 0.35
C VAL A 377 -15.09 14.30 0.30
N PRO A 378 -15.48 13.28 -0.51
CA PRO A 378 -16.83 12.72 -0.49
C PRO A 378 -17.26 12.28 0.92
N GLY A 379 -18.54 12.47 1.27
CA GLY A 379 -19.06 12.01 2.56
C GLY A 379 -18.60 12.82 3.77
N ALA A 380 -17.83 13.90 3.60
CA ALA A 380 -17.49 14.79 4.70
C ALA A 380 -18.76 15.38 5.37
N GLY A 381 -19.88 15.50 4.66
CA GLY A 381 -21.17 15.89 5.23
C GLY A 381 -21.38 17.40 5.25
N VAL A 382 -22.65 17.79 5.08
CA VAL A 382 -23.16 19.17 5.09
C VAL A 382 -22.70 19.94 6.34
N GLY A 383 -21.57 20.64 6.23
CA GLY A 383 -20.95 21.43 7.31
C GLY A 383 -19.50 21.07 7.66
N LEU A 384 -18.91 20.04 7.06
CA LEU A 384 -17.48 19.75 7.11
C LEU A 384 -16.85 20.13 5.76
N ASN A 385 -16.32 21.36 5.71
CA ASN A 385 -15.37 21.75 4.66
C ASN A 385 -14.08 20.96 4.87
N GLY A 386 -13.63 20.21 3.89
CA GLY A 386 -12.32 19.54 3.97
C GLY A 386 -11.79 19.11 2.62
N ALA A 387 -10.57 19.57 2.31
CA ALA A 387 -9.78 19.12 1.17
C ALA A 387 -8.93 17.87 1.48
N SER A 388 -8.93 17.41 2.74
CA SER A 388 -7.99 16.43 3.26
C SER A 388 -8.72 15.30 4.00
N TYR A 389 -8.45 14.06 3.60
CA TYR A 389 -8.85 12.84 4.31
C TYR A 389 -7.70 12.38 5.22
N ASN A 390 -7.95 12.42 6.53
CA ASN A 390 -6.94 12.16 7.55
C ASN A 390 -7.26 10.90 8.36
N TYR A 391 -6.25 10.08 8.64
CA TYR A 391 -6.33 8.95 9.55
C TYR A 391 -4.96 8.59 10.13
N SER A 392 -4.94 7.75 11.17
CA SER A 392 -3.69 7.32 11.82
C SER A 392 -3.68 5.82 12.05
N PHE A 393 -2.49 5.24 12.13
CA PHE A 393 -2.28 3.85 12.52
C PHE A 393 -1.05 3.68 13.41
N PRO A 394 -1.01 2.65 14.27
CA PRO A 394 0.10 2.45 15.20
C PRO A 394 1.38 1.99 14.49
N VAL A 395 2.52 2.45 15.00
CA VAL A 395 3.84 1.93 14.63
C VAL A 395 4.00 0.54 15.23
N ASN A 396 3.92 -0.49 14.39
CA ASN A 396 3.86 -1.89 14.80
C ASN A 396 4.88 -2.80 14.09
N GLY A 397 5.77 -2.23 13.29
CA GLY A 397 6.76 -2.97 12.50
C GLY A 397 6.24 -3.55 11.18
N ASN A 398 4.98 -3.31 10.83
CA ASN A 398 4.46 -3.60 9.49
C ASN A 398 5.17 -2.75 8.43
N THR A 399 5.08 -3.16 7.16
CA THR A 399 5.44 -2.32 6.02
C THR A 399 4.24 -1.44 5.66
N ILE A 400 4.47 -0.16 5.42
CA ILE A 400 3.46 0.73 4.83
C ILE A 400 3.49 0.51 3.32
N LEU A 401 2.37 0.11 2.72
CA LEU A 401 2.19 0.08 1.27
C LEU A 401 1.43 1.33 0.85
N ILE A 402 2.03 2.14 -0.01
CA ILE A 402 1.42 3.33 -0.61
C ILE A 402 1.19 3.06 -2.10
N GLN A 403 -0.03 3.30 -2.56
CA GLN A 403 -0.41 3.31 -3.98
C GLN A 403 -0.90 4.71 -4.32
N ALA A 404 -0.05 5.53 -4.95
CA ALA A 404 -0.33 6.95 -5.14
C ALA A 404 -1.58 7.15 -6.02
N GLY A 405 -1.63 6.48 -7.17
CA GLY A 405 -2.85 6.31 -7.93
C GLY A 405 -2.63 6.54 -9.41
N GLY A 406 -3.22 7.60 -9.94
CA GLY A 406 -2.95 8.03 -11.30
C GLY A 406 -2.86 9.54 -11.30
N SER A 407 -2.35 10.13 -12.37
CA SER A 407 -2.04 11.56 -12.44
C SER A 407 -0.75 11.91 -11.68
N ASP A 408 -0.37 13.18 -11.69
CA ASP A 408 0.87 13.64 -11.07
C ASP A 408 0.65 13.85 -9.56
N ASP A 409 1.27 13.01 -8.72
CA ASP A 409 1.11 13.03 -7.25
C ASP A 409 2.34 13.61 -6.51
N GLU A 410 2.13 14.18 -5.32
CA GLU A 410 3.18 14.62 -4.40
C GLU A 410 3.14 13.77 -3.11
N ILE A 411 4.18 12.94 -2.92
CA ILE A 411 4.30 12.04 -1.78
C ILE A 411 5.37 12.58 -0.82
N ILE A 412 4.95 12.94 0.39
CA ILE A 412 5.81 13.51 1.43
C ILE A 412 5.89 12.54 2.60
N ILE A 413 7.10 12.03 2.87
CA ILE A 413 7.34 11.03 3.91
C ILE A 413 8.40 11.54 4.88
N ASN A 414 8.06 11.64 6.16
CA ASN A 414 9.08 11.79 7.19
C ASN A 414 9.82 10.46 7.38
N GLY A 415 11.12 10.40 7.13
CA GLY A 415 11.88 9.14 7.21
C GLY A 415 12.01 8.53 8.60
N ASP A 416 11.58 9.23 9.65
CA ASP A 416 11.58 8.73 11.02
C ASP A 416 10.35 7.88 11.40
N LEU A 417 9.50 7.47 10.45
CA LEU A 417 8.24 6.74 10.71
C LEU A 417 8.40 5.52 11.64
N GLY A 418 9.57 4.89 11.65
CA GLY A 418 9.84 3.67 12.42
C GLY A 418 9.30 2.40 11.74
N MET A 419 8.99 2.48 10.45
CA MET A 419 8.44 1.42 9.62
C MET A 419 9.11 1.43 8.25
N ASN A 420 9.09 0.30 7.55
CA ASN A 420 9.47 0.27 6.14
C ASN A 420 8.31 0.80 5.29
N VAL A 421 8.62 1.41 4.16
CA VAL A 421 7.63 1.86 3.17
C VAL A 421 7.92 1.20 1.83
N LEU A 422 6.87 0.68 1.21
CA LEU A 422 6.83 0.31 -0.19
C LEU A 422 5.87 1.28 -0.89
N LEU A 423 6.41 2.11 -1.77
CA LEU A 423 5.68 3.10 -2.54
C LEU A 423 5.61 2.68 -4.00
N ASP A 424 4.41 2.76 -4.54
CA ASP A 424 4.09 2.59 -5.95
C ASP A 424 3.52 3.92 -6.43
N GLY A 425 4.27 4.66 -7.24
CA GLY A 425 3.82 5.92 -7.86
C GLY A 425 2.68 5.69 -8.85
N MET A 426 2.65 4.49 -9.44
CA MET A 426 1.68 4.03 -10.41
C MET A 426 1.82 4.84 -11.70
N ARG A 427 0.76 5.48 -12.21
CA ARG A 427 0.84 6.18 -13.50
C ARG A 427 0.75 7.68 -13.35
N GLY A 428 1.81 8.40 -13.67
CA GLY A 428 1.84 9.85 -13.69
C GLY A 428 3.23 10.40 -13.41
N THR A 429 3.37 11.71 -13.27
CA THR A 429 4.64 12.32 -12.88
C THR A 429 4.64 12.52 -11.37
N ASP A 430 5.08 11.50 -10.63
CA ASP A 430 5.06 11.56 -9.16
C ASP A 430 6.32 12.18 -8.55
N ASP A 431 6.13 12.99 -7.52
CA ASP A 431 7.20 13.61 -6.75
C ASP A 431 7.30 12.95 -5.38
N LEU A 432 8.48 12.41 -5.04
CA LEU A 432 8.76 11.87 -3.70
C LEU A 432 9.69 12.80 -2.93
N THR A 433 9.19 13.37 -1.84
CA THR A 433 9.98 14.09 -0.85
C THR A 433 10.14 13.26 0.41
N VAL A 434 11.38 12.94 0.78
CA VAL A 434 11.70 12.26 2.03
C VAL A 434 12.40 13.22 2.97
N THR A 435 11.78 13.54 4.11
CA THR A 435 12.40 14.35 5.15
C THR A 435 13.09 13.45 6.15
N ALA A 436 14.41 13.28 6.05
CA ALA A 436 15.11 12.29 6.87
C ALA A 436 16.60 12.57 7.04
N PRO A 437 17.09 12.69 8.28
CA PRO A 437 18.52 12.81 8.51
C PRO A 437 19.25 11.51 8.14
N ASN A 438 20.41 11.63 7.49
CA ASN A 438 21.26 10.52 7.01
C ASN A 438 20.55 9.54 6.07
N ALA A 439 19.51 9.97 5.37
CA ALA A 439 18.94 9.15 4.30
C ALA A 439 19.98 8.92 3.20
N ILE A 440 20.18 7.66 2.83
CA ILE A 440 21.00 7.28 1.68
C ILE A 440 20.07 6.83 0.57
N HIS A 441 20.08 7.55 -0.54
CA HIS A 441 19.34 7.17 -1.74
C HIS A 441 20.19 6.29 -2.66
N THR A 442 19.61 5.20 -3.13
CA THR A 442 20.19 4.32 -4.14
C THR A 442 19.14 4.11 -5.23
N PRO A 443 19.24 4.79 -6.38
CA PRO A 443 18.39 4.53 -7.53
C PRO A 443 18.48 3.08 -7.98
N ASN A 444 17.37 2.54 -8.49
CA ASN A 444 17.40 1.29 -9.24
C ASN A 444 18.26 1.48 -10.50
N GLY A 445 18.72 0.36 -11.08
CA GLY A 445 19.55 0.38 -12.28
C GLY A 445 18.82 0.83 -13.54
N ALA A 446 18.82 -0.01 -14.57
CA ALA A 446 18.05 0.29 -15.79
C ALA A 446 16.54 0.36 -15.47
N PRO A 447 15.79 1.24 -16.14
CA PRO A 447 14.33 1.26 -15.99
C PRO A 447 13.76 -0.12 -16.33
N THR A 448 12.73 -0.52 -15.60
CA THR A 448 12.02 -1.77 -15.85
C THR A 448 10.71 -1.47 -16.56
N THR A 449 10.24 -2.37 -17.40
CA THR A 449 8.82 -2.40 -17.75
C THR A 449 8.06 -2.86 -16.51
N SER A 450 7.35 -1.98 -15.83
CA SER A 450 6.60 -2.34 -14.64
C SER A 450 5.16 -2.76 -14.98
N VAL A 451 4.32 -2.71 -13.95
CA VAL A 451 2.87 -2.87 -14.00
C VAL A 451 2.21 -1.77 -14.86
N ASP A 452 2.90 -0.65 -15.08
CA ASP A 452 2.52 0.44 -16.00
C ASP A 452 2.80 0.07 -17.47
N ILE A 453 1.89 -0.73 -18.04
CA ILE A 453 2.05 -1.32 -19.37
C ILE A 453 2.37 -0.27 -20.43
N GLY A 454 3.57 -0.38 -21.01
CA GLY A 454 4.04 0.47 -22.10
C GLY A 454 4.74 1.75 -21.64
N VAL A 455 4.92 1.93 -20.33
CA VAL A 455 5.67 3.03 -19.71
C VAL A 455 7.00 2.48 -19.19
N MET A 456 8.02 3.35 -19.15
CA MET A 456 9.32 3.01 -18.56
C MET A 456 9.35 3.55 -17.15
N ASP A 457 9.65 2.65 -16.21
CA ASP A 457 9.52 2.96 -14.80
C ASP A 457 10.88 2.96 -14.12
N TYR A 458 11.06 3.99 -13.31
CA TYR A 458 12.17 4.19 -12.42
C TYR A 458 11.77 3.82 -10.99
N GLY A 459 12.77 3.68 -10.14
CA GLY A 459 12.57 3.37 -8.74
C GLY A 459 13.87 3.53 -7.97
N GLY A 460 13.84 3.18 -6.70
CA GLY A 460 15.02 3.21 -5.85
C GLY A 460 14.72 2.83 -4.42
N VAL A 461 15.76 2.88 -3.60
CA VAL A 461 15.68 2.63 -2.17
C VAL A 461 16.31 3.79 -1.42
N VAL A 462 15.58 4.33 -0.46
CA VAL A 462 16.09 5.27 0.54
C VAL A 462 16.28 4.50 1.84
N THR A 463 17.50 4.48 2.38
CA THR A 463 17.82 3.81 3.65
C THR A 463 18.04 4.83 4.74
N MET A 464 17.35 4.67 5.87
CA MET A 464 17.43 5.53 7.06
C MET A 464 17.56 4.66 8.30
N GLY A 465 18.79 4.45 8.75
CA GLY A 465 19.08 3.53 9.86
C GLY A 465 18.66 2.09 9.52
N SER A 466 17.68 1.55 10.26
CA SER A 466 17.13 0.20 10.03
C SER A 466 15.89 0.16 9.14
N HIS A 467 15.44 1.32 8.62
CA HIS A 467 14.22 1.44 7.83
C HIS A 467 14.55 1.78 6.38
N THR A 468 13.67 1.34 5.48
CA THR A 468 13.79 1.61 4.05
C THR A 468 12.50 2.16 3.49
N ILE A 469 12.60 3.13 2.58
CA ILE A 469 11.55 3.50 1.63
C ILE A 469 11.97 2.95 0.27
N THR A 470 11.27 1.93 -0.21
CA THR A 470 11.44 1.43 -1.58
C THR A 470 10.33 2.03 -2.43
N TYR A 471 10.69 2.72 -3.51
CA TYR A 471 9.72 3.29 -4.44
C TYR A 471 9.92 2.71 -5.84
N ASN A 472 8.82 2.48 -6.56
CA ASN A 472 8.79 1.96 -7.93
C ASN A 472 7.70 2.69 -8.71
N ASN A 473 7.71 2.52 -10.04
CA ASN A 473 6.71 3.05 -10.96
C ASN A 473 6.69 4.57 -10.90
N TYR A 474 7.86 5.16 -11.17
CA TYR A 474 8.06 6.59 -11.33
C TYR A 474 8.45 6.82 -12.78
N GLU A 475 7.76 7.70 -13.49
CA GLU A 475 7.99 8.00 -14.88
C GLU A 475 9.18 8.95 -15.13
N LEU A 476 9.54 9.11 -16.41
CA LEU A 476 10.48 10.14 -16.81
C LEU A 476 9.88 11.53 -16.56
N GLY A 477 10.45 12.26 -15.61
CA GLY A 477 10.00 13.60 -15.22
C GLY A 477 9.66 13.68 -13.74
N SER A 478 9.35 12.54 -13.13
CA SER A 478 9.14 12.37 -11.70
C SER A 478 10.37 12.82 -10.92
N THR A 479 10.17 13.56 -9.83
CA THR A 479 11.28 14.04 -9.01
C THR A 479 11.42 13.26 -7.72
N PHE A 480 12.66 13.21 -7.23
CA PHE A 480 12.99 12.64 -5.94
C PHE A 480 13.85 13.65 -5.17
N GLY A 481 13.38 14.03 -3.99
CA GLY A 481 14.09 14.93 -3.08
C GLY A 481 14.27 14.30 -1.70
N ILE A 482 15.48 14.40 -1.15
CA ILE A 482 15.69 14.24 0.28
C ILE A 482 15.80 15.65 0.86
N THR A 483 14.97 15.96 1.85
CA THR A 483 15.04 17.19 2.64
C THR A 483 15.54 16.87 4.04
N ASN A 484 16.16 17.84 4.71
CA ASN A 484 16.98 17.63 5.91
C ASN A 484 18.19 16.72 5.66
N LEU A 485 18.93 17.02 4.59
CA LEU A 485 20.26 16.47 4.39
C LEU A 485 21.14 16.85 5.57
N SER A 486 21.98 15.90 5.93
CA SER A 486 22.72 15.95 7.17
C SER A 486 24.20 16.04 6.89
N ILE A 487 24.88 16.91 7.61
CA ILE A 487 26.34 16.96 7.59
C ILE A 487 26.88 15.98 8.61
N THR A 488 27.70 15.05 8.13
CA THR A 488 28.39 14.06 8.96
C THR A 488 29.78 14.56 9.35
N ALA A 489 30.08 14.54 10.64
CA ALA A 489 31.34 14.94 11.23
C ALA A 489 32.19 13.73 11.63
N GLN A 490 33.35 13.59 11.01
CA GLN A 490 34.28 12.49 11.25
C GLN A 490 35.66 13.00 11.70
N LEU A 491 36.30 12.26 12.60
CA LEU A 491 37.69 12.52 13.00
C LEU A 491 38.63 11.52 12.32
N VAL A 492 39.37 11.95 11.30
CA VAL A 492 40.25 11.10 10.50
C VAL A 492 41.67 11.66 10.49
N GLY A 493 42.62 10.90 11.05
CA GLY A 493 44.04 11.32 11.07
C GLY A 493 44.29 12.63 11.83
N GLY A 494 43.40 12.99 12.77
CA GLY A 494 43.45 14.26 13.49
C GLY A 494 42.81 15.44 12.75
N ASN A 495 42.21 15.23 11.58
CA ASN A 495 41.36 16.19 10.90
C ASN A 495 39.90 16.00 11.32
N LEU A 496 39.14 17.10 11.38
CA LEU A 496 37.68 17.04 11.37
C LEU A 496 37.22 17.15 9.93
N ILE A 497 36.42 16.20 9.46
CA ILE A 497 35.85 16.19 8.12
C ILE A 497 34.34 16.28 8.29
N LEU A 498 33.74 17.35 7.76
CA LEU A 498 32.32 17.60 7.65
C LEU A 498 31.92 17.28 6.20
N ASN A 499 31.18 16.20 6.00
CA ASN A 499 30.67 15.84 4.67
C ASN A 499 29.16 15.98 4.67
N GLU A 500 28.64 16.81 3.79
CA GLU A 500 27.23 16.79 3.45
C GLU A 500 26.87 15.44 2.82
N GLY A 501 25.70 14.91 3.20
CA GLY A 501 25.16 13.63 2.77
C GLY A 501 24.82 13.54 1.28
N GLY A 502 24.99 14.63 0.52
CA GLY A 502 24.74 14.79 -0.90
C GLY A 502 23.43 15.48 -1.18
N GLY A 503 23.43 16.42 -2.13
CA GLY A 503 22.28 17.23 -2.52
C GLY A 503 22.68 18.36 -3.45
N ASN A 504 21.71 19.20 -3.82
CA ASN A 504 21.92 20.53 -4.39
C ASN A 504 21.26 21.58 -3.46
N THR A 505 21.26 21.33 -2.15
CA THR A 505 20.53 22.14 -1.18
C THR A 505 21.46 23.18 -0.58
N ASP A 506 21.03 24.45 -0.58
CA ASP A 506 21.74 25.53 0.09
C ASP A 506 21.89 25.23 1.59
N ASP A 507 23.12 25.00 2.04
CA ASP A 507 23.46 24.79 3.44
C ASP A 507 23.98 26.06 4.10
N GLU A 508 23.53 26.36 5.33
CA GLU A 508 24.09 27.46 6.14
C GLU A 508 24.78 26.89 7.38
N ILE A 509 26.11 26.86 7.35
CA ILE A 509 26.97 26.17 8.33
C ILE A 509 27.81 27.21 9.07
N THR A 510 27.78 27.18 10.40
CA THR A 510 28.67 28.01 11.22
C THR A 510 29.70 27.14 11.93
N ILE A 511 30.97 27.54 11.88
CA ILE A 511 32.05 26.98 12.70
C ILE A 511 32.56 28.06 13.65
N ALA A 512 32.40 27.83 14.95
CA ALA A 512 32.88 28.69 16.03
C ALA A 512 33.87 27.94 16.93
N PHE A 513 34.60 28.68 17.77
CA PHE A 513 35.54 28.13 18.74
C PHE A 513 35.44 28.86 20.09
N ASP A 514 35.15 28.11 21.17
CA ASP A 514 34.94 28.66 22.51
C ASP A 514 36.21 28.66 23.39
N GLY A 515 37.35 28.26 22.82
CA GLY A 515 38.63 28.08 23.53
C GLY A 515 38.93 26.63 23.95
N ALA A 516 37.90 25.80 24.13
CA ALA A 516 38.01 24.40 24.53
C ALA A 516 37.46 23.42 23.47
N ASN A 517 36.47 23.85 22.69
CA ASN A 517 35.76 23.07 21.70
C ASN A 517 35.50 23.87 20.43
N TYR A 518 35.37 23.15 19.33
CA TYR A 518 34.72 23.64 18.13
C TYR A 518 33.22 23.44 18.28
N ILE A 519 32.47 24.48 17.93
CA ILE A 519 31.02 24.44 17.83
C ILE A 519 30.68 24.52 16.35
N VAL A 520 30.09 23.47 15.80
CA VAL A 520 29.61 23.45 14.42
C VAL A 520 28.08 23.50 14.49
N SER A 521 27.44 24.41 13.77
CA SER A 521 25.98 24.43 13.67
C SER A 521 25.53 24.46 12.21
N LEU A 522 24.37 23.88 11.95
CA LEU A 522 23.73 23.84 10.62
C LEU A 522 22.32 24.41 10.74
N ALA A 523 22.03 25.52 10.06
CA ALA A 523 20.70 26.10 10.09
C ALA A 523 19.72 25.23 9.29
N GLY A 524 18.62 24.80 9.90
CA GLY A 524 17.58 24.02 9.21
C GLY A 524 17.93 22.56 8.96
N GLY A 525 19.12 22.08 9.34
CA GLY A 525 19.56 20.69 9.16
C GLY A 525 20.02 20.01 10.44
N ALA A 526 20.39 18.73 10.33
CA ALA A 526 20.92 17.95 11.44
C ALA A 526 22.38 17.57 11.19
N LEU A 527 23.19 17.64 12.24
CA LEU A 527 24.59 17.25 12.24
C LEU A 527 24.77 15.90 12.95
N PHE A 528 25.63 15.05 12.41
CA PHE A 528 25.92 13.72 12.98
C PHE A 528 27.38 13.58 13.34
N GLY A 529 27.67 13.22 14.59
CA GLY A 529 29.02 13.18 15.14
C GLY A 529 29.56 11.77 15.27
N ALA A 530 30.83 11.56 14.87
CA ALA A 530 31.58 10.35 15.24
C ALA A 530 31.77 10.23 16.78
N PRO A 531 32.09 9.03 17.31
CA PRO A 531 32.35 8.85 18.74
C PRO A 531 33.39 9.86 19.28
N GLY A 532 33.03 10.55 20.36
CA GLY A 532 33.85 11.61 20.97
C GLY A 532 33.42 13.03 20.59
N ILE A 533 32.47 13.18 19.68
CA ILE A 533 31.74 14.42 19.38
C ILE A 533 30.41 14.41 20.15
N ALA A 534 30.04 15.53 20.78
CA ALA A 534 28.73 15.70 21.40
C ALA A 534 27.77 16.43 20.46
N GLY A 535 26.46 16.21 20.62
CA GLY A 535 25.43 16.85 19.79
C GLY A 535 24.97 16.03 18.58
N ASP A 536 25.26 14.73 18.54
CA ASP A 536 24.84 13.82 17.46
C ASP A 536 23.32 13.85 17.24
N GLY A 537 22.89 14.09 15.99
CA GLY A 537 21.49 14.22 15.60
C GLY A 537 20.81 15.54 15.98
N THR A 538 21.59 16.58 16.30
CA THR A 538 21.07 17.93 16.60
C THR A 538 21.56 18.95 15.58
N ASP A 539 21.10 20.19 15.64
CA ASP A 539 21.58 21.29 14.79
C ASP A 539 22.98 21.80 15.17
N THR A 540 23.58 21.27 16.25
CA THR A 540 24.85 21.75 16.81
C THR A 540 25.75 20.61 17.29
N LEU A 541 26.99 20.53 16.81
CA LEU A 541 28.03 19.66 17.34
C LEU A 541 29.02 20.42 18.22
N THR A 542 29.44 19.77 19.31
CA THR A 542 30.57 20.21 20.15
C THR A 542 31.71 19.21 20.02
N ILE A 543 32.81 19.62 19.39
CA ILE A 543 34.00 18.80 19.15
C ILE A 543 35.16 19.28 20.03
N PRO A 544 35.73 18.44 20.92
CA PRO A 544 36.86 18.83 21.74
C PRO A 544 38.05 19.33 20.90
N ALA A 545 38.62 20.49 21.22
CA ALA A 545 39.72 21.06 20.44
C ALA A 545 40.94 20.13 20.35
N ALA A 546 41.15 19.36 21.41
CA ALA A 546 42.24 18.39 21.52
C ALA A 546 42.12 17.21 20.53
N SER A 547 40.94 16.92 20.00
CA SER A 547 40.75 15.84 19.02
C SER A 547 41.08 16.26 17.59
N ILE A 548 41.21 17.57 17.34
CA ILE A 548 41.57 18.13 16.03
C ILE A 548 43.02 18.64 16.11
N THR A 549 43.94 17.83 15.59
CA THR A 549 45.38 18.17 15.51
C THR A 549 45.81 18.67 14.13
N GLY A 550 45.01 18.39 13.10
CA GLY A 550 45.25 18.76 11.70
C GLY A 550 44.38 19.93 11.26
N GLN A 551 43.55 19.73 10.24
CA GLN A 551 42.65 20.75 9.68
C GLN A 551 41.18 20.38 9.88
N ILE A 552 40.31 21.36 9.64
CA ILE A 552 38.87 21.16 9.46
C ILE A 552 38.60 21.19 7.97
N THR A 553 37.94 20.18 7.43
CA THR A 553 37.49 20.13 6.05
C THR A 553 35.98 20.11 6.04
N LEU A 554 35.36 20.98 5.25
CA LEU A 554 33.94 21.00 4.98
C LEU A 554 33.72 20.75 3.49
N ASN A 555 32.91 19.74 3.17
CA ASN A 555 32.53 19.37 1.82
C ASN A 555 31.00 19.45 1.71
N THR A 556 30.45 20.49 1.06
CA THR A 556 28.98 20.72 0.94
C THR A 556 28.38 20.31 -0.40
N GLN A 557 29.21 19.78 -1.30
CA GLN A 557 28.80 19.23 -2.60
C GLN A 557 28.13 20.20 -3.59
N GLY A 558 26.85 20.52 -3.47
CA GLY A 558 26.16 21.35 -4.46
C GLY A 558 25.00 22.10 -3.82
N GLY A 559 24.57 23.19 -4.43
CA GLY A 559 23.70 24.19 -3.77
C GLY A 559 24.46 25.50 -3.61
N SER A 560 23.80 26.58 -3.20
CA SER A 560 24.46 27.85 -2.85
C SER A 560 24.75 27.88 -1.35
N ASP A 561 25.92 27.38 -0.96
CA ASP A 561 26.23 27.10 0.43
C ASP A 561 26.92 28.27 1.14
N LEU A 562 26.51 28.58 2.37
CA LEU A 562 27.12 29.58 3.23
C LEU A 562 27.90 28.92 4.37
N LEU A 563 29.23 29.07 4.35
CA LEU A 563 30.07 28.81 5.52
C LEU A 563 30.35 30.11 6.29
N THR A 564 29.88 30.19 7.53
CA THR A 564 30.25 31.24 8.48
C THR A 564 31.34 30.77 9.45
N VAL A 565 32.47 31.47 9.45
CA VAL A 565 33.59 31.26 10.38
C VAL A 565 33.50 32.31 11.48
N ASP A 566 33.01 31.91 12.66
CA ASP A 566 32.73 32.83 13.76
C ASP A 566 33.86 32.87 14.80
N HIS A 567 34.54 34.02 14.85
CA HIS A 567 35.59 34.33 15.82
C HIS A 567 35.12 35.05 17.08
N SER A 568 33.81 35.28 17.25
CA SER A 568 33.25 36.06 18.36
C SER A 568 33.52 35.44 19.74
N GLN A 569 33.67 34.12 19.81
CA GLN A 569 33.95 33.37 21.03
C GLN A 569 35.43 33.00 21.21
N GLY A 570 36.22 33.10 20.15
CA GLY A 570 37.63 32.70 20.14
C GLY A 570 38.21 32.57 18.73
N LEU A 571 39.53 32.74 18.61
CA LEU A 571 40.24 32.50 17.36
C LEU A 571 40.29 31.00 17.07
N ILE A 572 39.82 30.58 15.90
CA ILE A 572 39.89 29.19 15.43
C ILE A 572 41.35 28.89 15.08
N PRO A 573 42.05 28.02 15.83
CA PRO A 573 43.49 27.85 15.68
C PRO A 573 43.89 26.87 14.57
N ARG A 574 42.92 26.34 13.82
CA ARG A 574 43.14 25.29 12.81
C ARG A 574 42.77 25.81 11.43
N PRO A 575 43.49 25.38 10.38
CA PRO A 575 43.08 25.67 9.01
C PRO A 575 41.69 25.09 8.75
N ILE A 576 40.86 25.85 8.03
CA ILE A 576 39.59 25.39 7.47
C ILE A 576 39.78 25.28 5.95
N VAL A 577 39.44 24.13 5.41
CA VAL A 577 39.34 23.87 3.97
C VAL A 577 37.87 23.73 3.66
N TYR A 578 37.33 24.67 2.90
CA TYR A 578 35.96 24.66 2.43
C TYR A 578 35.96 24.25 0.96
N ASP A 579 35.41 23.07 0.69
CA ASP A 579 35.16 22.54 -0.62
C ASP A 579 33.64 22.59 -0.86
N ALA A 580 33.19 23.65 -1.51
CA ALA A 580 31.77 23.82 -1.82
C ALA A 580 31.30 22.91 -2.97
N GLY A 581 32.21 22.08 -3.52
CA GLY A 581 31.97 21.19 -4.65
C GLY A 581 31.97 21.90 -6.01
N GLU A 582 31.59 21.17 -7.07
CA GLU A 582 31.66 21.65 -8.45
C GLU A 582 30.30 21.58 -9.16
N SER A 583 29.55 22.69 -9.17
CA SER A 583 28.44 22.88 -10.11
C SER A 583 28.54 24.24 -10.79
N GLY A 584 28.38 24.27 -12.12
CA GLY A 584 28.29 25.51 -12.87
C GLY A 584 26.94 26.20 -12.65
N GLY A 585 26.77 26.90 -11.52
CA GLY A 585 25.53 27.58 -11.17
C GLY A 585 25.40 28.08 -9.73
N ASP A 586 26.28 27.61 -8.85
CA ASP A 586 26.14 27.73 -7.40
C ASP A 586 26.78 29.05 -6.89
N ASN A 587 26.18 29.66 -5.85
CA ASN A 587 26.66 30.92 -5.25
C ASN A 587 27.20 30.67 -3.83
N ASP A 588 28.27 29.90 -3.73
CA ASP A 588 28.86 29.58 -2.43
C ASP A 588 29.53 30.79 -1.79
N GLU A 589 29.26 31.00 -0.51
CA GLU A 589 29.74 32.11 0.26
C GLU A 589 30.55 31.64 1.48
N LEU A 590 31.64 32.36 1.74
CA LEU A 590 32.41 32.26 2.98
C LEU A 590 32.30 33.58 3.72
N GLU A 591 31.62 33.57 4.86
CA GLU A 591 31.54 34.71 5.75
C GLU A 591 32.51 34.53 6.93
N ILE A 592 33.25 35.59 7.29
CA ILE A 592 34.11 35.59 8.47
C ILE A 592 33.61 36.69 9.41
N VAL A 593 33.16 36.31 10.60
CA VAL A 593 32.59 37.23 11.59
C VAL A 593 33.38 37.22 12.91
N GLY A 594 33.20 38.25 13.73
CA GLY A 594 33.87 38.36 15.04
C GLY A 594 35.36 38.74 14.99
N TYR A 595 35.92 39.05 13.82
CA TYR A 595 37.29 39.50 13.67
C TYR A 595 37.39 41.03 13.86
N ASN A 596 37.62 41.48 15.11
CA ASN A 596 37.98 42.88 15.37
C ASN A 596 39.47 43.07 15.02
N VAL A 597 39.75 43.65 13.85
CA VAL A 597 41.09 44.00 13.37
C VAL A 597 41.76 45.04 14.25
#